data_AF-A0A151T517-F1
#
_entry.id   AF-A0A151T517-F1
#
_cell.length_a   1.000
_cell.length_b   1.000
_cell.length_c   1.000
_cell.angle_alpha   90.00
_cell.angle_beta   90.00
_cell.angle_gamma   90.00
#
_symmetry.space_group_name_H-M   'P 1'
#
loop_
_entity.id
_entity.type
_entity.pdbx_description
1 polymer ?
#
loop_
_entity_poly.entity_id
_entity_poly.type
_entity_poly.pdbx_seq_one_letter_code
_entity_poly.pdbx_strand_id
1 'polypeptide(L)'
;MAGGSGASSSAPAKGKGKARGKAVAVETAAAEKKRSGNQPREPFPVISGYEWVRGDVREFYSVFKSFLEINAIWKSHRICQLSISKLIRLEPCQPSERVYMGGTSNLPFFYMYLCFFRDLGVCLPFTQFECNFLNFVNSAPCQLHPNSWGFLRAFQVLCSTQGVGLSLSVFLHFYQLKLGVPPYGWVSLNGSKAGGLFSLYS
;
A
#
# COMPACT_ATOMS: atom_id res chain seq x y z
N MET A 1 23.61 -9.26 63.74
CA MET A 1 22.59 -9.35 64.80
C MET A 1 21.41 -8.51 64.31
N ALA A 2 20.44 -9.11 63.61
CA ALA A 2 19.16 -9.65 64.14
C ALA A 2 18.31 -8.55 64.81
N GLY A 3 17.03 -8.28 64.51
CA GLY A 3 15.99 -8.77 63.59
C GLY A 3 15.09 -7.56 63.22
N GLY A 4 14.04 -7.58 62.39
CA GLY A 4 12.99 -8.57 62.19
C GLY A 4 11.67 -8.08 62.80
N SER A 5 10.79 -7.47 61.99
CA SER A 5 9.30 -7.35 62.12
C SER A 5 8.85 -6.31 61.06
N GLY A 6 7.94 -6.55 60.11
CA GLY A 6 6.76 -7.39 60.13
C GLY A 6 5.53 -6.47 60.17
N ALA A 7 5.06 -6.00 59.01
CA ALA A 7 3.78 -5.29 58.91
C ALA A 7 3.05 -5.71 57.64
N SER A 8 1.97 -6.45 57.87
CA SER A 8 0.97 -6.94 56.93
C SER A 8 0.26 -5.80 56.20
N SER A 9 0.22 -5.83 54.88
CA SER A 9 -0.68 -4.99 54.08
C SER A 9 -1.97 -5.75 53.76
N SER A 10 -3.05 -5.30 54.38
CA SER A 10 -4.44 -5.67 54.15
C SER A 10 -4.92 -5.29 52.74
N ALA A 11 -5.61 -6.21 52.06
CA ALA A 11 -6.47 -5.88 50.92
C ALA A 11 -7.70 -5.08 51.37
N PRO A 12 -8.27 -4.24 50.49
CA PRO A 12 -9.70 -4.40 50.28
C PRO A 12 -10.20 -4.22 48.83
N ALA A 13 -11.23 -5.03 48.56
CA ALA A 13 -12.49 -4.70 47.91
C ALA A 13 -12.56 -4.27 46.43
N LYS A 14 -13.18 -5.18 45.66
CA LYS A 14 -13.92 -4.96 44.41
C LYS A 14 -14.83 -3.72 44.50
N GLY A 15 -14.50 -2.68 43.73
CA GLY A 15 -15.40 -1.60 43.37
C GLY A 15 -15.82 -1.71 41.90
N LYS A 16 -17.10 -2.01 41.64
CA LYS A 16 -17.72 -1.92 40.32
C LYS A 16 -17.90 -0.45 39.93
N GLY A 17 -16.99 0.09 39.12
CA GLY A 17 -17.13 1.39 38.47
C GLY A 17 -17.54 1.24 37.00
N LYS A 18 -18.78 1.57 36.68
CA LYS A 18 -19.33 1.57 35.31
C LYS A 18 -18.92 2.87 34.61
N ALA A 19 -17.78 2.86 33.91
CA ALA A 19 -17.38 3.95 33.02
C ALA A 19 -17.88 3.67 31.59
N ARG A 20 -18.84 4.49 31.14
CA ARG A 20 -19.41 4.45 29.78
C ARG A 20 -18.50 5.26 28.86
N GLY A 21 -17.46 4.62 28.32
CA GLY A 21 -16.67 5.14 27.21
C GLY A 21 -17.27 4.68 25.88
N LYS A 22 -17.75 5.60 25.04
CA LYS A 22 -18.15 5.30 23.66
C LYS A 22 -16.88 4.99 22.86
N ALA A 23 -16.68 3.74 22.49
CA ALA A 23 -15.73 3.35 21.45
C ALA A 23 -16.38 3.66 20.09
N VAL A 24 -15.76 4.57 19.32
CA VAL A 24 -16.06 4.75 17.91
C VAL A 24 -15.36 3.60 17.19
N ALA A 25 -16.16 2.72 16.56
CA ALA A 25 -15.63 1.63 15.76
C ALA A 25 -14.88 2.22 14.55
N VAL A 26 -13.56 2.03 14.53
CA VAL A 26 -12.76 2.20 13.33
C VAL A 26 -13.03 0.98 12.46
N GLU A 27 -13.72 1.20 11.35
CA GLU A 27 -14.07 0.17 10.39
C GLU A 27 -12.80 -0.24 9.63
N THR A 28 -12.14 -1.29 10.10
CA THR A 28 -11.09 -1.99 9.36
C THR A 28 -11.71 -2.69 8.15
N ALA A 29 -11.44 -2.18 6.95
CA ALA A 29 -11.77 -2.86 5.70
C ALA A 29 -10.87 -4.10 5.52
N ALA A 30 -11.25 -5.20 6.19
CA ALA A 30 -10.75 -6.53 5.85
C ALA A 30 -11.44 -6.98 4.56
N ALA A 31 -10.66 -7.30 3.54
CA ALA A 31 -11.17 -7.96 2.34
C ALA A 31 -11.70 -9.35 2.73
N GLU A 32 -13.01 -9.45 2.89
CA GLU A 32 -13.71 -10.69 3.20
C GLU A 32 -13.64 -11.62 1.99
N LYS A 33 -12.75 -12.61 2.04
CA LYS A 33 -12.73 -13.71 1.09
C LYS A 33 -13.92 -14.62 1.37
N LYS A 34 -15.08 -14.32 0.78
CA LYS A 34 -16.21 -15.26 0.75
C LYS A 34 -15.74 -16.55 0.07
N ARG A 35 -15.63 -17.65 0.85
CA ARG A 35 -15.62 -19.01 0.32
C ARG A 35 -16.99 -19.27 -0.33
N SER A 36 -17.13 -18.93 -1.62
CA SER A 36 -18.23 -19.48 -2.40
C SER A 36 -17.90 -20.94 -2.70
N GLY A 37 -18.88 -21.83 -2.50
CA GLY A 37 -18.77 -23.25 -2.77
C GLY A 37 -18.33 -23.57 -4.20
N ASN A 38 -17.82 -24.80 -4.37
CA ASN A 38 -17.38 -25.37 -5.63
C ASN A 38 -18.47 -25.27 -6.70
N GLN A 39 -18.39 -24.25 -7.55
CA GLN A 39 -18.84 -24.34 -8.93
C GLN A 39 -17.61 -24.40 -9.84
N PRO A 40 -17.66 -25.12 -10.97
CA PRO A 40 -16.58 -25.09 -11.94
C PRO A 40 -16.43 -23.65 -12.42
N ARG A 41 -15.33 -23.00 -12.04
CA ARG A 41 -14.99 -21.68 -12.58
C ARG A 41 -14.72 -21.88 -14.06
N GLU A 42 -15.44 -21.17 -14.92
CA GLU A 42 -15.09 -21.16 -16.34
C GLU A 42 -13.61 -20.79 -16.49
N PRO A 43 -12.86 -21.48 -17.36
CA PRO A 43 -11.46 -21.16 -17.57
C PRO A 43 -11.37 -19.71 -18.03
N PHE A 44 -10.68 -18.87 -17.25
CA PHE A 44 -10.39 -17.51 -17.67
C PHE A 44 -9.70 -17.55 -19.05
N PRO A 45 -10.03 -16.65 -19.98
CA PRO A 45 -9.37 -16.60 -21.26
C PRO A 45 -7.86 -16.44 -21.04
N VAL A 46 -7.08 -17.35 -21.60
CA VAL A 46 -5.62 -17.28 -21.57
C VAL A 46 -5.22 -16.14 -22.52
N ILE A 47 -4.72 -15.06 -21.94
CA ILE A 47 -4.26 -13.90 -22.71
C ILE A 47 -2.79 -14.16 -23.08
N SER A 48 -2.55 -14.30 -24.39
CA SER A 48 -1.22 -14.56 -24.95
C SER A 48 -0.23 -13.46 -24.52
N GLY A 49 0.97 -13.86 -24.08
CA GLY A 49 2.03 -12.95 -23.63
C GLY A 49 2.00 -12.59 -22.14
N TYR A 50 1.01 -13.09 -21.40
CA TYR A 50 0.90 -12.93 -19.94
C TYR A 50 0.86 -14.27 -19.21
N GLU A 51 1.40 -15.34 -19.78
CA GLU A 51 1.49 -16.69 -19.20
C GLU A 51 2.17 -16.68 -17.83
N TRP A 52 3.13 -15.76 -17.68
CA TRP A 52 3.83 -15.51 -16.43
C TRP A 52 2.93 -14.99 -15.29
N VAL A 53 1.75 -14.45 -15.57
CA VAL A 53 0.87 -13.93 -14.50
C VAL A 53 0.16 -15.07 -13.79
N ARG A 54 0.32 -15.15 -12.46
CA ARG A 54 -0.36 -16.15 -11.60
C ARG A 54 -1.87 -16.09 -11.78
N GLY A 55 -2.53 -17.25 -11.78
CA GLY A 55 -3.97 -17.36 -12.00
C GLY A 55 -4.82 -16.53 -11.03
N ASP A 56 -4.43 -16.47 -9.75
CA ASP A 56 -5.13 -15.67 -8.74
C ASP A 56 -5.07 -14.17 -9.01
N VAL A 57 -3.96 -13.67 -9.56
CA VAL A 57 -3.83 -12.25 -9.97
C VAL A 57 -4.77 -11.91 -11.13
N ARG A 58 -5.06 -12.88 -12.02
CA ARG A 58 -5.97 -12.66 -13.16
C ARG A 58 -7.42 -12.45 -12.73
N GLU A 59 -7.79 -12.94 -11.55
CA GLU A 59 -9.15 -12.82 -10.99
C GLU A 59 -9.48 -11.39 -10.55
N PHE A 60 -8.47 -10.56 -10.26
CA PHE A 60 -8.67 -9.19 -9.82
C PHE A 60 -8.83 -8.24 -11.01
N TYR A 61 -9.90 -7.44 -11.00
CA TYR A 61 -10.19 -6.41 -12.00
C TYR A 61 -10.44 -5.06 -11.32
N SER A 62 -10.38 -3.97 -12.10
CA SER A 62 -10.69 -2.64 -11.59
C SER A 62 -12.14 -2.56 -11.12
N VAL A 63 -12.33 -2.09 -9.89
CA VAL A 63 -13.66 -1.74 -9.38
C VAL A 63 -14.18 -0.44 -10.00
N PHE A 64 -13.31 0.40 -10.57
CA PHE A 64 -13.69 1.65 -11.24
C PHE A 64 -13.91 1.38 -12.72
N LYS A 65 -15.19 1.39 -13.12
CA LYS A 65 -15.63 1.00 -14.47
C LYS A 65 -16.28 2.16 -15.23
N SER A 66 -16.55 3.28 -14.56
CA SER A 66 -17.26 4.41 -15.15
C SER A 66 -16.51 5.73 -14.98
N PHE A 67 -16.72 6.64 -15.94
CA PHE A 67 -16.23 8.01 -15.83
C PHE A 67 -16.86 8.76 -14.64
N LEU A 68 -18.07 8.39 -14.22
CA LEU A 68 -18.73 8.99 -13.06
C LEU A 68 -17.92 8.75 -11.78
N GLU A 69 -17.49 7.51 -11.54
CA GLU A 69 -16.66 7.13 -10.39
C GLU A 69 -15.28 7.81 -10.45
N ILE A 70 -14.65 7.79 -11.62
CA ILE A 70 -13.33 8.43 -11.82
C ILE A 70 -13.40 9.95 -11.60
N ASN A 71 -14.46 10.60 -12.08
CA ASN A 71 -14.68 12.02 -11.85
C ASN A 71 -14.94 12.33 -10.37
N ALA A 72 -15.63 11.45 -9.65
CA ALA A 72 -15.81 11.58 -8.21
C ALA A 72 -14.47 11.48 -7.46
N ILE A 73 -13.60 10.55 -7.86
CA ILE A 73 -12.24 10.40 -7.32
C ILE A 73 -11.42 11.66 -7.58
N TRP A 74 -11.41 12.15 -8.82
CA TRP A 74 -10.67 13.35 -9.21
C TRP A 74 -11.06 14.57 -8.38
N LYS A 75 -12.35 14.72 -8.06
CA LYS A 75 -12.86 15.82 -7.24
C LYS A 75 -12.56 15.67 -5.75
N SER A 76 -12.47 14.44 -5.25
CA SER A 76 -12.36 14.16 -3.80
C SER A 76 -10.93 13.94 -3.31
N HIS A 77 -10.00 13.59 -4.20
CA HIS A 77 -8.63 13.22 -3.82
C HIS A 77 -7.60 14.09 -4.53
N ARG A 78 -6.50 14.39 -3.84
CA ARG A 78 -5.39 15.14 -4.41
C ARG A 78 -4.48 14.23 -5.25
N ILE A 79 -4.94 13.90 -6.47
CA ILE A 79 -4.22 13.01 -7.39
C ILE A 79 -2.94 13.65 -7.93
N CYS A 80 -2.98 14.95 -8.23
CA CYS A 80 -1.87 15.68 -8.80
C CYS A 80 -1.80 17.13 -8.30
N GLN A 81 -0.66 17.75 -8.54
CA GLN A 81 -0.50 19.19 -8.40
C GLN A 81 -1.33 19.93 -9.46
N LEU A 82 -1.89 21.07 -9.07
CA LEU A 82 -2.73 21.89 -9.95
C LEU A 82 -2.01 22.32 -11.22
N SER A 83 -0.70 22.55 -11.14
CA SER A 83 0.16 22.94 -12.26
C SER A 83 0.18 21.93 -13.42
N ILE A 84 -0.01 20.64 -13.11
CA ILE A 84 -0.01 19.57 -14.12
C ILE A 84 -1.39 18.95 -14.37
N SER A 85 -2.43 19.48 -13.71
CA SER A 85 -3.78 18.91 -13.76
C SER A 85 -4.36 18.79 -15.17
N LYS A 86 -3.97 19.69 -16.09
CA LYS A 86 -4.38 19.67 -17.50
C LYS A 86 -3.56 18.72 -18.37
N LEU A 87 -2.44 18.20 -17.87
CA LEU A 87 -1.52 17.32 -18.59
C LEU A 87 -1.82 15.84 -18.32
N ILE A 88 -2.59 15.54 -17.28
CA ILE A 88 -2.95 14.18 -16.94
C ILE A 88 -4.44 13.95 -17.16
N ARG A 89 -4.78 12.71 -17.54
CA ARG A 89 -6.15 12.25 -17.66
C ARG A 89 -6.31 10.97 -16.83
N LEU A 90 -7.38 10.88 -16.06
CA LEU A 90 -7.77 9.63 -15.41
C LEU A 90 -8.85 8.98 -16.25
N GLU A 91 -8.69 7.68 -16.49
CA GLU A 91 -9.63 6.88 -17.25
C GLU A 91 -10.02 5.62 -16.46
N PRO A 92 -11.28 5.18 -16.55
CA PRO A 92 -11.68 3.89 -16.00
C PRO A 92 -11.01 2.77 -16.78
N CYS A 93 -10.60 1.70 -16.09
CA CYS A 93 -10.08 0.52 -16.80
C CYS A 93 -11.23 -0.22 -17.48
N GLN A 94 -10.99 -0.73 -18.68
CA GLN A 94 -11.95 -1.57 -19.39
C GLN A 94 -12.15 -2.91 -18.65
N PRO A 95 -13.32 -3.57 -18.78
CA PRO A 95 -13.59 -4.83 -18.09
C PRO A 95 -12.55 -5.95 -18.34
N SER A 96 -11.92 -5.94 -19.51
CA SER A 96 -10.86 -6.88 -19.89
C SER A 96 -9.45 -6.44 -19.49
N GLU A 97 -9.25 -5.17 -19.14
CA GLU A 97 -7.94 -4.65 -18.75
C GLU A 97 -7.54 -5.14 -17.36
N ARG A 98 -6.23 -5.37 -17.20
CA ARG A 98 -5.62 -5.75 -15.93
C ARG A 98 -4.38 -4.91 -15.71
N VAL A 99 -4.10 -4.62 -14.45
CA VAL A 99 -2.96 -3.78 -14.02
C VAL A 99 -1.57 -4.29 -14.43
N TYR A 100 -1.47 -5.57 -14.79
CA TYR A 100 -0.24 -6.21 -15.30
C TYR A 100 -0.09 -6.14 -16.81
N MET A 101 -1.11 -5.69 -17.53
CA MET A 101 -1.08 -5.62 -18.99
C MET A 101 -0.27 -4.40 -19.45
N GLY A 102 0.50 -4.57 -20.51
CA GLY A 102 0.82 -3.46 -21.41
C GLY A 102 -0.47 -3.04 -22.08
N GLY A 103 -0.81 -1.76 -21.96
CA GLY A 103 -2.05 -1.23 -22.50
C GLY A 103 -1.91 -0.91 -23.98
N THR A 104 -3.05 -0.72 -24.61
CA THR A 104 -3.17 -0.57 -26.07
C THR A 104 -3.27 0.90 -26.49
N SER A 105 -3.04 1.83 -25.56
CA SER A 105 -3.15 3.27 -25.83
C SER A 105 -1.92 3.79 -26.56
N ASN A 106 -2.16 4.71 -27.51
CA ASN A 106 -1.09 5.44 -28.22
C ASN A 106 -0.40 6.49 -27.33
N LEU A 107 -1.01 6.84 -26.19
CA LEU A 107 -0.46 7.79 -25.24
C LEU A 107 0.25 7.05 -24.10
N PRO A 108 1.36 7.59 -23.56
CA PRO A 108 1.99 7.05 -22.36
C PRO A 108 0.99 7.04 -21.21
N PHE A 109 0.80 5.87 -20.62
CA PHE A 109 -0.12 5.68 -19.49
C PHE A 109 0.49 4.65 -18.53
N PHE A 110 -0.03 4.62 -17.29
CA PHE A 110 0.32 3.60 -16.31
C PHE A 110 -0.89 3.32 -15.42
N TYR A 111 -0.97 2.09 -14.91
CA TYR A 111 -1.99 1.73 -13.93
C TYR A 111 -1.55 2.16 -12.52
N MET A 112 -2.52 2.47 -11.66
CA MET A 112 -2.25 2.80 -10.27
C MET A 112 -3.45 2.44 -9.38
N TYR A 113 -3.18 2.03 -8.15
CA TYR A 113 -4.23 1.77 -7.16
C TYR A 113 -4.66 3.07 -6.48
N LEU A 114 -5.96 3.25 -6.28
CA LEU A 114 -6.50 4.44 -5.60
C LEU A 114 -5.92 4.66 -4.20
N CYS A 115 -5.60 3.57 -3.47
CA CYS A 115 -5.03 3.65 -2.13
C CYS A 115 -3.71 4.43 -2.07
N PHE A 116 -2.96 4.51 -3.18
CA PHE A 116 -1.71 5.28 -3.20
C PHE A 116 -1.97 6.78 -3.05
N PHE A 117 -3.02 7.28 -3.69
CA PHE A 117 -3.43 8.68 -3.58
C PHE A 117 -4.20 8.94 -2.30
N ARG A 118 -5.17 8.06 -1.98
CA ARG A 118 -6.06 8.23 -0.83
C ARG A 118 -5.37 8.04 0.51
N ASP A 119 -4.63 6.95 0.66
CA ASP A 119 -4.13 6.50 1.97
C ASP A 119 -2.64 6.84 2.14
N LEU A 120 -1.85 6.76 1.06
CA LEU A 120 -0.39 6.96 1.13
C LEU A 120 0.05 8.39 0.77
N GLY A 121 -0.88 9.24 0.34
CA GLY A 121 -0.61 10.64 0.01
C GLY A 121 0.38 10.82 -1.14
N VAL A 122 0.48 9.84 -2.03
CA VAL A 122 1.19 9.98 -3.30
C VAL A 122 0.49 11.05 -4.13
N CYS A 123 1.24 11.89 -4.82
CA CYS A 123 0.71 12.99 -5.63
C CYS A 123 1.59 13.17 -6.86
N LEU A 124 0.98 13.32 -8.02
CA LEU A 124 1.71 13.55 -9.27
C LEU A 124 2.12 15.03 -9.44
N PRO A 125 3.25 15.33 -10.12
CA PRO A 125 4.21 14.36 -10.63
C PRO A 125 4.97 13.68 -9.49
N PHE A 126 5.45 12.45 -9.71
CA PHE A 126 6.30 11.78 -8.73
C PHE A 126 7.50 12.66 -8.40
N THR A 127 7.92 12.62 -7.13
CA THR A 127 9.14 13.30 -6.69
C THR A 127 10.36 12.65 -7.35
N GLN A 128 11.46 13.40 -7.48
CA GLN A 128 12.71 12.86 -8.02
C GLN A 128 13.18 11.60 -7.26
N PHE A 129 12.96 11.57 -5.93
CA PHE A 129 13.28 10.41 -5.10
C PHE A 129 12.43 9.18 -5.46
N GLU A 130 11.12 9.34 -5.63
CA GLU A 130 10.22 8.26 -6.05
C GLU A 130 10.59 7.74 -7.45
N CYS A 131 10.88 8.64 -8.41
CA CYS A 131 11.36 8.27 -9.74
C CYS A 131 12.68 7.49 -9.67
N ASN A 132 13.66 7.97 -8.88
CA ASN A 132 14.95 7.31 -8.72
C ASN A 132 14.78 5.90 -8.12
N PHE A 133 13.90 5.74 -7.14
CA PHE A 133 13.58 4.45 -6.55
C PHE A 133 12.94 3.51 -7.58
N LEU A 134 11.88 3.95 -8.27
CA LEU A 134 11.18 3.14 -9.28
C LEU A 134 12.10 2.71 -10.42
N ASN A 135 13.00 3.61 -10.85
CA ASN A 135 14.04 3.30 -11.83
C ASN A 135 15.05 2.28 -11.30
N PHE A 136 15.49 2.44 -10.04
CA PHE A 136 16.42 1.49 -9.40
C PHE A 136 15.84 0.07 -9.31
N VAL A 137 14.55 -0.05 -8.97
CA VAL A 137 13.88 -1.36 -8.90
C VAL A 137 13.37 -1.86 -10.25
N ASN A 138 13.49 -1.06 -11.30
CA ASN A 138 12.96 -1.31 -12.64
C ASN A 138 11.50 -1.80 -12.62
N SER A 139 10.65 -1.06 -11.91
CA SER A 139 9.26 -1.46 -11.63
C SER A 139 8.30 -0.31 -11.88
N ALA A 140 7.13 -0.60 -12.46
CA ALA A 140 6.04 0.36 -12.52
C ALA A 140 5.47 0.64 -11.12
N PRO A 141 4.85 1.81 -10.88
CA PRO A 141 4.23 2.15 -9.60
C PRO A 141 3.27 1.06 -9.07
N CYS A 142 2.42 0.50 -9.94
CA CYS A 142 1.44 -0.53 -9.59
C CYS A 142 2.03 -1.91 -9.26
N GLN A 143 3.28 -2.18 -9.63
CA GLN A 143 3.95 -3.46 -9.35
C GLN A 143 4.62 -3.46 -7.96
N LEU A 144 4.76 -2.28 -7.35
CA LEU A 144 5.26 -2.13 -5.99
C LEU A 144 4.11 -2.37 -4.99
N HIS A 145 4.36 -3.20 -3.98
CA HIS A 145 3.37 -3.49 -2.95
C HIS A 145 2.94 -2.20 -2.20
N PRO A 146 1.65 -2.01 -1.85
CA PRO A 146 1.20 -0.82 -1.13
C PRO A 146 2.01 -0.49 0.14
N ASN A 147 2.35 -1.49 0.95
CA ASN A 147 3.21 -1.28 2.14
C ASN A 147 4.59 -0.73 1.78
N SER A 148 5.11 -1.05 0.59
CA SER A 148 6.41 -0.54 0.13
C SER A 148 6.35 0.93 -0.24
N TRP A 149 5.25 1.36 -0.87
CA TRP A 149 4.94 2.78 -0.98
C TRP A 149 4.85 3.45 0.40
N GLY A 150 4.24 2.79 1.39
CA GLY A 150 4.22 3.25 2.79
C GLY A 150 5.61 3.52 3.36
N PHE A 151 6.58 2.61 3.15
CA PHE A 151 7.97 2.83 3.58
C PHE A 151 8.63 4.03 2.89
N LEU A 152 8.42 4.22 1.58
CA LEU A 152 8.91 5.39 0.85
C LEU A 152 8.36 6.69 1.47
N ARG A 153 7.04 6.75 1.67
CA ARG A 153 6.35 7.93 2.20
C ARG A 153 6.79 8.23 3.62
N ALA A 154 6.90 7.23 4.48
CA ALA A 154 7.36 7.40 5.85
C ALA A 154 8.81 7.90 5.90
N PHE A 155 9.68 7.42 5.02
CA PHE A 155 11.06 7.92 4.91
C PHE A 155 11.10 9.37 4.43
N GLN A 156 10.29 9.74 3.43
CA GLN A 156 10.20 11.12 2.95
C GLN A 156 9.75 12.08 4.06
N VAL A 157 8.74 11.69 4.83
CA VAL A 157 8.26 12.47 5.98
C VAL A 157 9.37 12.60 7.04
N LEU A 158 10.02 11.49 7.42
CA LEU A 158 11.11 11.51 8.40
C LEU A 158 12.23 12.47 7.99
N CYS A 159 12.74 12.35 6.76
CA CYS A 159 13.79 13.23 6.26
C CYS A 159 13.36 14.70 6.25
N SER A 160 12.13 14.98 5.82
CA SER A 160 11.58 16.34 5.85
C SER A 160 11.50 16.91 7.27
N THR A 161 11.08 16.11 8.25
CA THR A 161 11.01 16.56 9.66
C THR A 161 12.37 16.82 10.29
N GLN A 162 13.41 16.10 9.84
CA GLN A 162 14.77 16.24 10.32
C GLN A 162 15.59 17.27 9.53
N GLY A 163 15.01 17.86 8.48
CA GLY A 163 15.72 18.80 7.61
C GLY A 163 16.85 18.17 6.80
N VAL A 164 16.83 16.85 6.60
CA VAL A 164 17.85 16.13 5.83
C VAL A 164 17.37 15.81 4.42
N GLY A 165 18.29 15.79 3.47
CA GLY A 165 17.98 15.44 2.08
C GLY A 165 17.58 13.96 1.93
N LEU A 166 16.70 13.70 0.95
CA LEU A 166 16.35 12.33 0.57
C LEU A 166 17.51 11.69 -0.17
N SER A 167 17.98 10.53 0.32
CA SER A 167 19.04 9.75 -0.33
C SER A 167 18.60 8.32 -0.56
N LEU A 168 18.67 7.87 -1.82
CA LEU A 168 18.33 6.50 -2.20
C LEU A 168 19.28 5.49 -1.55
N SER A 169 20.58 5.80 -1.44
CA SER A 169 21.54 4.90 -0.80
C SER A 169 21.26 4.73 0.70
N VAL A 170 20.90 5.82 1.39
CA VAL A 170 20.48 5.77 2.79
C VAL A 170 19.18 4.99 2.94
N PHE A 171 18.21 5.20 2.05
CA PHE A 171 16.98 4.42 2.05
C PHE A 171 17.25 2.91 1.91
N LEU A 172 18.08 2.52 0.94
CA LEU A 172 18.43 1.12 0.69
C LEU A 172 19.33 0.50 1.77
N HIS A 173 19.95 1.30 2.63
CA HIS A 173 20.64 0.82 3.82
C HIS A 173 19.64 0.25 4.85
N PHE A 174 18.51 0.94 5.04
CA PHE A 174 17.47 0.54 6.01
C PHE A 174 16.43 -0.42 5.46
N TYR A 175 16.24 -0.44 4.14
CA TYR A 175 15.24 -1.28 3.49
C TYR A 175 15.84 -2.18 2.43
N GLN A 176 15.52 -3.46 2.50
CA GLN A 176 15.87 -4.44 1.49
C GLN A 176 14.67 -4.74 0.59
N LEU A 177 14.95 -4.87 -0.69
CA LEU A 177 13.99 -5.40 -1.65
C LEU A 177 13.82 -6.89 -1.42
N LYS A 178 12.56 -7.34 -1.38
CA LYS A 178 12.19 -8.73 -1.49
C LYS A 178 11.28 -8.87 -2.69
N LEU A 179 11.73 -9.67 -3.64
CA LEU A 179 10.85 -10.21 -4.66
C LEU A 179 10.04 -11.32 -4.00
N GLY A 180 8.72 -11.31 -4.19
CA GLY A 180 7.90 -12.44 -3.77
C GLY A 180 8.38 -13.73 -4.46
N VAL A 181 7.91 -14.87 -3.96
CA VAL A 181 8.41 -16.19 -4.38
C VAL A 181 8.40 -16.31 -5.91
N PRO A 182 9.54 -16.68 -6.54
CA PRO A 182 9.61 -16.93 -7.96
C PRO A 182 8.54 -17.95 -8.41
N PRO A 183 8.06 -17.87 -9.65
CA PRO A 183 8.61 -17.00 -10.70
C PRO A 183 8.06 -15.56 -10.73
N TYR A 184 6.97 -15.22 -10.02
CA TYR A 184 6.28 -13.93 -10.22
C TYR A 184 5.62 -13.38 -8.94
N GLY A 185 6.44 -12.79 -8.07
CA GLY A 185 6.01 -12.14 -6.85
C GLY A 185 6.07 -10.60 -6.92
N TRP A 186 5.30 -9.94 -6.05
CA TRP A 186 5.34 -8.48 -5.91
C TRP A 186 6.73 -8.00 -5.53
N VAL A 187 7.11 -6.82 -6.04
CA VAL A 187 8.26 -6.10 -5.50
C VAL A 187 7.83 -5.53 -4.16
N SER A 188 8.48 -5.95 -3.09
CA SER A 188 8.19 -5.50 -1.73
C SER A 188 9.44 -5.02 -1.03
N LEU A 189 9.27 -4.13 -0.05
CA LEU A 189 10.30 -3.67 0.85
C LEU A 189 10.09 -4.29 2.23
N ASN A 190 11.19 -4.62 2.88
CA ASN A 190 11.24 -5.01 4.27
C ASN A 190 12.38 -4.28 4.97
N GLY A 191 12.35 -4.23 6.30
CA GLY A 191 13.52 -3.78 7.07
C GLY A 191 14.76 -4.61 6.71
N SER A 192 15.91 -3.95 6.62
CA SER A 192 17.18 -4.61 6.35
C SER A 192 17.63 -5.44 7.55
N LYS A 193 18.58 -6.34 7.33
CA LYS A 193 19.20 -7.14 8.40
C LYS A 193 19.92 -6.29 9.47
N ALA A 194 20.26 -5.04 9.14
CA ALA A 194 20.88 -4.08 10.07
C ALA A 194 19.84 -3.34 10.94
N GLY A 195 18.54 -3.60 10.72
CA GLY A 195 17.43 -2.90 11.37
C GLY A 195 16.69 -2.00 10.38
N GLY A 196 15.36 -2.10 10.36
CA GLY A 196 14.50 -1.19 9.61
C GLY A 196 14.21 0.08 10.41
N LEU A 197 14.11 1.23 9.75
CA LEU A 197 13.70 2.50 10.38
C LEU A 197 12.26 2.45 10.92
N PHE A 198 11.39 1.71 10.23
CA PHE A 198 10.01 1.49 10.66
C PHE A 198 9.74 -0.01 10.79
N SER A 199 9.13 -0.40 11.91
CA SER A 199 8.55 -1.73 12.11
C SER A 199 7.10 -1.71 11.63
N LEU A 200 6.65 -2.79 11.00
CA LEU A 200 5.21 -2.99 10.81
C LEU A 200 4.57 -3.11 12.20
N TYR A 201 3.41 -2.48 12.41
CA TYR A 201 2.59 -2.77 13.58
C TYR A 201 2.24 -4.26 13.54
N SER A 202 2.76 -5.01 14.51
CA SER A 202 2.47 -6.42 14.77
C SER A 202 1.24 -6.55 15.65
#